data_AF-A0AA87MTF1-F1
#
_entry.id   AF-A0AA87MTF1-F1
#
_cell.length_a   1.000
_cell.length_b   1.000
_cell.length_c   1.000
_cell.angle_alpha   90.00
_cell.angle_beta   90.00
_cell.angle_gamma   90.00
#
_symmetry.space_group_name_H-M   'P 1'
#
loop_
_entity.id
_entity.type
_entity.pdbx_description
1 polymer ?
#
loop_
_entity_poly.entity_id
_entity_poly.type
_entity_poly.pdbx_seq_one_letter_code
_entity_poly.pdbx_strand_id
1 'polypeptide(L)' 'MRNECLNENWFKNIEEAQRLVEDWRNFYNSERPYSSLRGLTSEKYLRRPA' A
#
# COMPACT_ATOMS: atom_id res chain seq x y z
N MET A 1 -3.41 9.41 -12.74
CA MET A 1 -4.74 8.89 -12.37
C MET A 1 -4.76 8.65 -10.86
N ARG A 2 -4.91 9.73 -10.09
CA ARG A 2 -4.95 9.72 -8.61
C ARG A 2 -6.21 10.41 -8.08
N ASN A 3 -6.96 11.08 -8.96
CA ASN A 3 -8.18 11.81 -8.63
C ASN A 3 -9.42 10.92 -8.66
N GLU A 4 -9.38 9.77 -9.33
CA GLU A 4 -10.54 8.89 -9.46
C GLU A 4 -10.70 7.94 -8.26
N CYS A 5 -9.61 7.55 -7.58
CA CYS A 5 -9.71 6.75 -6.34
C CYS A 5 -10.12 7.55 -5.10
N LEU A 6 -10.20 8.89 -5.19
CA LEU A 6 -10.52 9.78 -4.07
C LEU A 6 -11.92 10.40 -4.15
N ASN A 7 -12.66 10.21 -5.26
CA ASN A 7 -13.94 10.90 -5.47
C ASN A 7 -15.20 10.03 -5.36
N GLU A 8 -15.11 8.70 -5.23
CA GLU A 8 -16.32 7.84 -5.24
C GLU A 8 -16.32 6.67 -4.24
N ASN A 9 -15.52 6.73 -3.17
CA ASN A 9 -15.74 5.84 -2.03
C ASN A 9 -16.35 6.66 -0.89
N TRP A 10 -17.68 6.73 -0.83
CA TRP A 10 -18.36 7.01 0.43
C TRP A 10 -18.05 5.86 1.38
N PHE A 11 -16.89 5.90 2.05
CA PHE A 11 -16.60 5.01 3.16
C PHE A 11 -17.76 5.15 4.15
N LYS A 12 -18.38 4.03 4.53
CA LYS A 12 -19.56 4.08 5.40
C LYS A 12 -19.22 4.65 6.78
N ASN A 13 -17.96 4.52 7.19
CA ASN A 13 -17.38 5.10 8.40
C ASN A 13 -15.84 5.14 8.29
N ILE A 14 -15.18 5.85 9.22
CA ILE A 14 -13.72 6.00 9.26
C ILE A 14 -13.01 4.66 9.50
N GLU A 15 -13.63 3.73 10.26
CA GLU A 15 -13.05 2.42 10.55
C GLU A 15 -12.89 1.56 9.28
N GLU A 16 -13.90 1.58 8.40
CA GLU A 16 -13.85 0.89 7.11
C GLU A 16 -12.77 1.49 6.19
N ALA A 17 -12.65 2.82 6.17
CA ALA A 17 -11.59 3.51 5.44
C ALA A 17 -10.20 3.10 5.95
N GLN A 18 -10.01 3.06 7.28
CA GLN A 18 -8.74 2.66 7.89
C GLN A 18 -8.39 1.21 7.56
N ARG A 19 -9.36 0.28 7.64
CA ARG A 19 -9.13 -1.13 7.26
C ARG A 19 -8.72 -1.26 5.80
N LEU A 20 -9.48 -0.65 4.89
CA LEU A 20 -9.17 -0.73 3.46
C LEU A 20 -7.81 -0.12 3.14
N VAL A 21 -7.46 1.01 3.75
CA VAL A 21 -6.16 1.65 3.55
C VAL A 21 -5.02 0.79 4.10
N GLU A 22 -5.18 0.18 5.27
CA GLU A 22 -4.19 -0.73 5.85
C GLU A 22 -4.00 -2.00 5.01
N ASP A 23 -5.09 -2.62 4.54
CA ASP A 23 -5.03 -3.78 3.66
C ASP A 23 -4.31 -3.45 2.35
N TRP A 24 -4.64 -2.31 1.73
CA TRP A 24 -3.94 -1.82 0.55
C TRP A 24 -2.47 -1.55 0.81
N ARG A 25 -2.14 -0.93 1.96
CA ARG A 25 -0.75 -0.64 2.34
C ARG A 25 0.06 -1.93 2.52
N ASN A 26 -0.51 -2.93 3.17
CA ASN A 26 0.13 -4.23 3.40
C ASN A 26 0.35 -4.98 2.08
N PHE A 27 -0.68 -5.05 1.22
CA PHE A 27 -0.57 -5.65 -0.10
C PHE A 27 0.51 -4.97 -0.94
N TYR A 28 0.49 -3.64 -1.02
CA TYR A 28 1.42 -2.87 -1.83
C TYR A 28 2.87 -3.03 -1.35
N ASN A 29 3.10 -3.04 -0.04
CA ASN A 29 4.44 -3.23 0.54
C ASN A 29 4.99 -4.65 0.39
N SER A 30 4.12 -5.65 0.26
CA SER A 30 4.49 -7.07 0.19
C SER A 30 4.65 -7.56 -1.24
N GLU A 31 3.77 -7.13 -2.15
CA GLU A 31 3.65 -7.68 -3.51
C GLU A 31 4.36 -6.83 -4.57
N ARG A 32 4.57 -5.52 -4.33
CA ARG A 32 5.14 -4.65 -5.36
C ARG A 32 6.66 -4.49 -5.22
N PRO A 33 7.45 -5.07 -6.15
CA PRO A 33 8.87 -4.77 -6.22
C PRO A 33 9.09 -3.35 -6.74
N TYR A 34 9.92 -2.59 -6.04
CA TYR A 34 10.30 -1.24 -6.46
C TYR A 34 11.62 -1.29 -7.22
N SER A 35 11.66 -0.71 -8.42
CA SER A 35 12.89 -0.59 -9.21
C SER A 35 13.98 0.18 -8.46
N SER A 36 13.61 1.19 -7.66
CA SER A 36 14.53 1.91 -6.76
C SER A 36 15.09 1.05 -5.63
N LEU A 37 14.39 -0.01 -5.23
CA LEU A 37 14.84 -1.00 -4.25
C LEU A 37 15.49 -2.21 -4.93
N ARG A 38 16.05 -2.05 -6.14
CA ARG A 38 16.65 -3.13 -6.94
C ARG A 38 15.68 -4.29 -7.22
N GLY A 39 14.40 -4.00 -7.37
CA GLY A 39 13.36 -5.01 -7.59
C GLY A 39 12.92 -5.73 -6.31
N LEU A 40 13.27 -5.23 -5.12
CA LEU A 40 12.76 -5.74 -3.87
C LEU A 40 11.45 -5.04 -3.50
N THR A 41 10.58 -5.77 -2.82
CA THR A 41 9.41 -5.19 -2.16
C THR A 41 9.86 -4.43 -0.91
N SER A 42 9.07 -3.45 -0.47
CA SER A 42 9.40 -2.65 0.72
C SER A 42 9.70 -3.52 1.93
N GLU A 43 8.91 -4.59 2.14
CA GLU A 43 9.13 -5.54 3.24
C GLU A 43 10.46 -6.29 3.12
N LYS A 44 10.80 -6.78 1.91
CA LYS A 44 12.07 -7.49 1.67
C LYS A 44 13.29 -6.58 1.81
N TYR A 45 13.16 -5.30 1.45
CA TYR A 45 14.21 -4.33 1.66
C TYR A 45 14.45 -4.06 3.15
N LEU A 46 13.39 -3.91 3.95
CA LEU A 46 13.46 -3.69 5.40
C LEU A 46 14.00 -4.91 6.17
N ARG A 47 13.72 -6.14 5.71
CA ARG A 47 14.23 -7.37 6.32
C ARG A 47 15.70 -7.69 5.99
N ARG A 48 16.33 -6.92 5.10
CA ARG A 48 17.69 -7.20 4.67
C ARG A 48 18.67 -6.83 5.80
N PRO A 49 19.60 -7.72 6.19
CA PRO A 49 20.62 -7.36 7.15
C PRO A 49 21.49 -6.22 6.60
N ALA A 50 21.86 -5.29 7.48
CA ALA A 50 22.72 -4.15 7.19
C ALA A 50 24.10 -4.59 6.67
#